data_AF-A0A6J2EUB5-F1
#
_entry.id   AF-A0A6J2EUB5-F1
#
_cell.length_a   1.000
_cell.length_b   1.000
_cell.length_c   1.000
_cell.angle_alpha   90.00
_cell.angle_beta   90.00
_cell.angle_gamma   90.00
#
_symmetry.space_group_name_H-M   'P 1'
#
loop_
_entity.id
_entity.type
_entity.pdbx_description
1 polymer ?
#
loop_
_entity_poly.entity_id
_entity_poly.type
_entity_poly.pdbx_seq_one_letter_code
_entity_poly.pdbx_strand_id
1 'polypeptide(L)'
;MSQTGRIYLQVTDLIKDLSIHKELLKLALANTVNVPKTCRTFCKKCGKHQPYKVTQYKKGKDALYAQGRRCYDRKRSVYGGQTKPIFWKKAKTTKKIVLRLECVEPNCRSKRMLAIKRCKHFELGGDKKRKGQVIQF
;
A
#
# COMPACT_ATOMS: atom_id res chain seq x y z
N MET A 1 32.52 47.01 6.38
CA MET A 1 31.63 45.84 6.50
C MET A 1 31.96 44.90 5.35
N SER A 2 32.68 43.81 5.62
CA SER A 2 33.29 42.97 4.60
C SER A 2 32.25 42.18 3.80
N GLN A 3 32.50 42.03 2.48
CA GLN A 3 31.65 41.23 1.57
C GLN A 3 31.45 39.78 2.07
N THR A 4 32.34 39.27 2.92
CA THR A 4 32.27 37.94 3.55
C THR A 4 31.13 37.79 4.55
N GLY A 5 30.73 38.85 5.27
CA GLY A 5 29.66 38.76 6.27
C GLY A 5 28.26 38.69 5.68
N ARG A 6 28.06 39.30 4.50
CA ARG A 6 26.77 39.31 3.80
C ARG A 6 26.46 37.97 3.12
N ILE A 7 27.50 37.26 2.66
CA ILE A 7 27.41 35.89 2.14
C ILE A 7 27.04 34.91 3.26
N TYR A 8 27.64 35.04 4.46
CA TYR A 8 27.34 34.16 5.59
C TYR A 8 25.88 34.26 6.05
N LEU A 9 25.31 35.47 6.09
CA LEU A 9 23.90 35.69 6.42
C LEU A 9 22.96 35.09 5.37
N GLN A 10 23.24 35.27 4.07
CA GLN A 10 22.44 34.66 2.98
C GLN A 10 22.50 33.12 2.99
N VAL A 11 23.64 32.52 3.33
CA VAL A 11 23.78 31.06 3.43
C VAL A 11 23.06 30.51 4.67
N THR A 12 23.06 31.23 5.79
CA THR A 12 22.28 30.81 6.98
C THR A 12 20.77 30.94 6.80
N ASP A 13 20.30 31.88 5.97
CA ASP A 13 18.87 32.02 5.68
C ASP A 13 18.37 30.91 4.73
N LEU A 14 19.19 30.51 3.73
CA LEU A 14 18.94 29.32 2.88
C LEU A 14 18.97 27.99 3.66
N ILE A 15 19.79 27.87 4.71
CA ILE A 15 19.86 26.66 5.55
C ILE A 15 18.65 26.53 6.47
N LYS A 16 18.06 27.65 6.92
CA LYS A 16 16.82 27.66 7.72
C LYS A 16 15.61 27.19 6.91
N ASP A 17 15.54 27.54 5.62
CA ASP A 17 14.48 27.06 4.70
C ASP A 17 14.46 25.52 4.57
N LEU A 18 15.62 24.86 4.57
CA LEU A 18 15.73 23.40 4.46
C LEU A 18 15.22 22.65 5.70
N SER A 19 15.25 23.29 6.88
CA SER A 19 14.77 22.71 8.14
C SER A 19 13.25 22.84 8.26
N ILE A 20 12.69 23.97 7.84
CA ILE A 20 11.24 24.23 7.84
C ILE A 20 10.53 23.30 6.85
N HIS A 21 11.16 22.96 5.71
CA HIS A 21 10.65 21.93 4.79
C HIS A 21 10.60 20.52 5.41
N LYS A 22 11.49 20.16 6.34
CA LYS A 22 11.46 18.86 7.04
C LYS A 22 10.36 18.77 8.09
N GLU A 23 10.04 19.88 8.77
CA GLU A 23 8.91 19.97 9.71
C GLU A 23 7.55 20.06 9.00
N LEU A 24 7.46 20.79 7.88
CA LEU A 24 6.28 20.78 7.02
C LEU A 24 6.02 19.41 6.36
N LEU A 25 7.07 18.62 6.09
CA LEU A 25 6.92 17.22 5.62
C LEU A 25 6.49 16.26 6.74
N LYS A 26 6.80 16.55 8.02
CA LYS A 26 6.26 15.82 9.18
C LYS A 26 4.81 16.19 9.48
N LEU A 27 4.39 17.42 9.17
CA LEU A 27 3.01 17.92 9.26
C LEU A 27 2.18 17.67 8.00
N ALA A 28 2.76 17.07 6.96
CA ALA A 28 2.01 16.45 5.87
C ALA A 28 1.30 15.23 6.45
N LEU A 29 0.14 15.49 7.07
CA LEU A 29 -0.87 14.57 7.56
C LEU A 29 -0.61 13.17 6.97
N ALA A 30 -0.09 12.25 7.79
CA ALA A 30 0.00 10.86 7.41
C ALA A 30 -1.42 10.43 7.02
N ASN A 31 -1.70 10.43 5.72
CA ASN A 31 -2.97 10.01 5.14
C ASN A 31 -3.01 8.48 5.24
N THR A 32 -3.04 8.00 6.48
CA THR A 32 -3.20 6.59 6.83
C THR A 32 -4.61 6.18 6.42
N VAL A 33 -4.70 5.20 5.53
CA VAL A 33 -6.00 4.65 5.12
C VAL A 33 -6.35 3.55 6.10
N ASN A 34 -7.39 3.77 6.91
CA ASN A 34 -7.93 2.79 7.85
C ASN A 34 -9.21 2.16 7.29
N VAL A 35 -9.28 0.83 7.26
CA VAL A 35 -10.47 0.05 6.88
C VAL A 35 -10.92 -0.83 8.04
N PRO A 36 -12.22 -0.89 8.37
CA PRO A 36 -12.69 -1.75 9.46
C PRO A 36 -12.51 -3.24 9.16
N LYS A 37 -12.27 -4.04 10.21
CA LYS A 37 -12.16 -5.51 10.11
C LYS A 37 -13.50 -6.19 9.76
N THR A 38 -14.61 -5.50 9.97
CA THR A 38 -15.97 -5.95 9.64
C THR A 38 -16.68 -4.91 8.80
N CYS A 39 -17.46 -5.35 7.82
CA CYS A 39 -18.24 -4.48 6.96
C CYS A 39 -19.53 -5.18 6.54
N ARG A 40 -20.67 -4.48 6.52
CA ARG A 40 -21.92 -5.02 5.97
C ARG A 40 -21.99 -4.70 4.48
N THR A 41 -21.98 -5.73 3.64
CA THR A 41 -22.07 -5.56 2.18
C THR A 41 -22.96 -6.62 1.56
N PHE A 42 -23.42 -6.37 0.33
CA PHE A 42 -24.24 -7.32 -0.41
C PHE A 42 -23.50 -8.63 -0.69
N CYS A 43 -24.13 -9.76 -0.34
CA CYS A 43 -23.65 -11.09 -0.66
C CYS A 43 -24.39 -11.66 -1.88
N LYS A 44 -23.66 -11.92 -2.97
CA LYS A 44 -24.23 -12.51 -4.19
C LYS A 44 -24.85 -13.89 -3.98
N LYS A 45 -24.26 -14.72 -3.10
CA LYS A 45 -24.77 -16.07 -2.83
C LYS A 45 -26.00 -16.07 -1.91
N CYS A 46 -26.08 -15.13 -0.96
CA CYS A 46 -27.21 -15.05 -0.02
C CYS A 46 -28.34 -14.16 -0.53
N GLY A 47 -28.12 -13.34 -1.57
CA GLY A 47 -29.09 -12.37 -2.07
C GLY A 47 -29.39 -11.21 -1.13
N LYS A 48 -28.65 -11.07 -0.02
CA LYS A 48 -28.89 -10.05 1.01
C LYS A 48 -27.60 -9.45 1.56
N HIS A 49 -27.72 -8.32 2.25
CA HIS A 49 -26.61 -7.66 2.94
C HIS A 49 -26.23 -8.43 4.20
N GLN A 50 -25.02 -8.97 4.20
CA GLN A 50 -24.48 -9.76 5.31
C GLN A 50 -23.25 -9.09 5.91
N PRO A 51 -22.90 -9.38 7.17
CA PRO A 51 -21.61 -9.01 7.71
C PRO A 51 -20.51 -9.83 7.03
N TYR A 52 -19.44 -9.13 6.64
CA TYR A 52 -18.24 -9.68 6.04
C TYR A 52 -17.04 -9.44 6.96
N LYS A 53 -16.20 -10.45 7.09
CA LYS A 53 -14.84 -10.32 7.64
C LYS A 53 -13.93 -9.78 6.54
N VAL A 54 -13.29 -8.65 6.81
CA VAL A 54 -12.37 -7.99 5.89
C VAL A 54 -10.96 -8.42 6.24
N THR A 55 -10.20 -8.87 5.24
CA THR A 55 -8.78 -9.22 5.38
C THR A 55 -7.97 -8.64 4.23
N GLN A 56 -6.68 -8.41 4.42
CA GLN A 56 -5.80 -8.03 3.32
C GLN A 56 -5.48 -9.26 2.47
N TYR A 57 -5.62 -9.16 1.16
CA TYR A 57 -5.18 -10.21 0.24
C TYR A 57 -3.65 -10.32 0.23
N LYS A 58 -3.14 -11.55 0.30
CA LYS A 58 -1.74 -11.89 0.07
C LYS A 58 -1.65 -12.80 -1.15
N LYS A 59 -0.69 -12.53 -2.03
CA LYS A 59 -0.38 -13.43 -3.16
C LYS A 59 0.13 -14.75 -2.59
N GLY A 60 -0.42 -15.87 -3.07
CA GLY A 60 0.07 -17.22 -2.72
C GLY A 60 1.43 -17.54 -3.35
N LYS A 61 2.00 -18.69 -2.96
CA LYS A 61 3.21 -19.25 -3.60
C LYS A 61 2.94 -19.58 -5.06
N ASP A 62 3.89 -19.27 -5.93
CA ASP A 62 3.78 -19.60 -7.35
C ASP A 62 3.86 -21.12 -7.57
N ALA A 63 2.98 -21.66 -8.41
CA ALA A 63 2.90 -23.10 -8.69
C ALA A 63 3.95 -23.51 -9.76
N LEU A 64 4.71 -24.56 -9.48
CA LEU A 64 5.77 -25.06 -10.39
C LEU A 64 5.22 -25.75 -11.63
N TYR A 65 4.11 -26.47 -11.48
CA TYR A 65 3.50 -27.27 -12.55
C TYR A 65 2.56 -26.47 -13.47
N ALA A 66 2.38 -25.17 -13.21
CA ALA A 66 1.65 -24.29 -14.12
C ALA A 66 2.30 -24.29 -15.51
N GLN A 67 1.50 -24.33 -16.57
CA GLN A 67 1.99 -24.47 -17.95
C GLN A 67 3.05 -23.41 -18.31
N GLY A 68 2.84 -22.15 -17.91
CA GLY A 68 3.79 -21.06 -18.16
C GLY A 68 5.14 -21.29 -17.47
N ARG A 69 5.13 -21.83 -16.24
CA ARG A 69 6.35 -22.14 -15.51
C ARG A 69 7.10 -23.32 -16.11
N ARG A 70 6.39 -24.41 -16.44
CA ARG A 70 6.96 -25.58 -17.16
C ARG A 70 7.60 -25.18 -18.49
N CYS A 71 6.92 -24.36 -19.28
CA CYS A 71 7.43 -23.86 -20.55
C CYS A 71 8.68 -22.98 -20.35
N TYR A 72 8.68 -22.10 -19.34
CA TYR A 72 9.82 -21.25 -19.02
C TYR A 72 11.05 -22.06 -18.60
N ASP A 73 10.89 -23.03 -17.69
CA ASP A 73 12.00 -23.85 -17.22
C ASP A 73 12.58 -24.72 -18.34
N ARG A 74 11.73 -25.32 -19.19
CA ARG A 74 12.18 -26.05 -20.40
C ARG A 74 12.92 -25.16 -21.39
N LYS A 75 12.47 -23.92 -21.59
CA LYS A 75 13.17 -22.98 -22.49
C LYS A 75 14.51 -22.54 -21.89
N ARG A 76 14.60 -22.43 -20.56
CA ARG A 76 15.79 -21.96 -19.84
C ARG A 76 16.86 -23.04 -19.66
N SER A 77 16.53 -24.33 -19.74
CA SER A 77 17.48 -25.42 -19.48
C SER A 77 18.53 -25.63 -20.57
N VAL A 78 18.35 -25.03 -21.74
CA VAL A 78 19.28 -25.14 -22.89
C VAL A 78 20.37 -24.06 -22.80
N TYR A 79 21.47 -24.23 -23.53
CA TYR A 79 22.48 -23.19 -23.74
C TYR A 79 21.88 -21.91 -24.36
N GLY A 80 22.54 -20.77 -24.15
CA GLY A 80 22.08 -19.46 -24.66
C GLY A 80 21.61 -18.47 -23.59
N GLY A 81 21.76 -18.80 -22.29
CA GLY A 81 21.58 -17.86 -21.19
C GLY A 81 20.13 -17.45 -20.91
N GLN A 82 19.91 -16.19 -20.59
CA GLN A 82 18.60 -15.68 -20.16
C GLN A 82 17.61 -15.58 -21.35
N THR A 83 16.54 -16.40 -21.35
CA THR A 83 15.65 -16.54 -22.52
C THR A 83 14.37 -15.70 -22.50
N LYS A 84 14.05 -15.03 -21.39
CA LYS A 84 12.92 -14.08 -21.26
C LYS A 84 13.39 -12.77 -20.64
N PRO A 85 12.80 -11.63 -21.00
CA PRO A 85 13.22 -10.33 -20.50
C PRO A 85 12.97 -10.18 -19.00
N ILE A 86 13.94 -9.58 -18.30
CA ILE A 86 13.81 -9.15 -16.90
C ILE A 86 13.46 -7.67 -16.89
N PHE A 87 12.42 -7.28 -16.13
CA PHE A 87 11.99 -5.89 -16.05
C PHE A 87 12.73 -5.12 -14.94
N TRP A 88 13.56 -4.16 -15.34
CA TRP A 88 14.43 -3.39 -14.43
C TRP A 88 13.85 -2.02 -14.01
N LYS A 89 13.09 -1.34 -14.87
CA LYS A 89 12.68 0.07 -14.69
C LYS A 89 11.38 0.21 -13.86
N LYS A 90 11.39 -0.18 -12.59
CA LYS A 90 10.21 -0.08 -11.69
C LYS A 90 9.98 1.36 -11.22
N ALA A 91 8.95 2.02 -11.75
CA ALA A 91 8.59 3.39 -11.36
C ALA A 91 7.57 3.49 -10.20
N LYS A 92 6.76 2.46 -9.97
CA LYS A 92 5.69 2.51 -8.96
C LYS A 92 6.23 2.14 -7.58
N THR A 93 6.05 3.04 -6.60
CA THR A 93 6.47 2.86 -5.21
C THR A 93 5.45 2.11 -4.35
N THR A 94 4.17 2.16 -4.71
CA THR A 94 3.06 1.52 -3.97
C THR A 94 2.35 0.47 -4.82
N LYS A 95 1.50 -0.35 -4.21
CA LYS A 95 0.62 -1.33 -4.88
C LYS A 95 -0.83 -0.96 -4.67
N LYS A 96 -1.74 -1.46 -5.52
CA LYS A 96 -3.18 -1.43 -5.21
C LYS A 96 -3.43 -2.49 -4.14
N ILE A 97 -4.05 -2.09 -3.03
CA ILE A 97 -4.40 -3.03 -1.96
C ILE A 97 -5.72 -3.69 -2.33
N VAL A 98 -5.75 -5.01 -2.23
CA VAL A 98 -6.95 -5.81 -2.46
C VAL A 98 -7.42 -6.34 -1.11
N LEU A 99 -8.69 -6.08 -0.80
CA LEU A 99 -9.38 -6.63 0.35
C LEU A 99 -10.04 -7.94 -0.05
N ARG A 100 -9.89 -8.96 0.78
CA ARG A 100 -10.65 -10.20 0.72
C ARG A 100 -11.78 -10.10 1.74
N LEU A 101 -13.00 -10.03 1.23
CA LEU A 101 -14.24 -10.03 1.99
C LEU A 101 -14.75 -11.46 2.09
N GLU A 102 -14.85 -11.99 3.29
CA GLU A 102 -15.41 -13.33 3.57
C GLU A 102 -16.75 -13.22 4.30
N CYS A 103 -17.81 -13.80 3.74
CA CYS A 103 -19.14 -13.78 4.34
C CYS A 103 -19.11 -14.56 5.66
N VAL A 104 -19.63 -13.97 6.74
CA VAL A 104 -19.64 -14.59 8.07
C VAL A 104 -20.66 -15.73 8.15
N GLU A 105 -21.69 -15.70 7.32
CA GLU A 105 -22.75 -16.72 7.28
C GLU A 105 -22.16 -18.13 7.11
N PRO A 106 -22.39 -19.06 8.05
CA PRO A 106 -21.72 -20.36 8.10
C PRO A 106 -21.97 -21.20 6.84
N ASN A 107 -23.17 -21.11 6.27
CA ASN A 107 -23.58 -21.86 5.08
C ASN A 107 -23.03 -21.27 3.77
N CYS A 108 -22.55 -20.02 3.79
CA CYS A 108 -22.15 -19.31 2.57
C CYS A 108 -20.63 -19.27 2.38
N ARG A 109 -19.91 -18.76 3.39
CA ARG A 109 -18.46 -18.48 3.42
C ARG A 109 -17.88 -17.95 2.09
N SER A 110 -18.69 -17.22 1.34
CA SER A 110 -18.31 -16.73 0.02
C SER A 110 -17.25 -15.65 0.14
N LYS A 111 -16.29 -15.66 -0.80
CA LYS A 111 -15.17 -14.74 -0.81
C LYS A 111 -15.27 -13.81 -2.01
N ARG A 112 -15.07 -12.51 -1.79
CA ARG A 112 -15.05 -11.48 -2.82
C ARG A 112 -13.80 -10.62 -2.68
N MET A 113 -13.16 -10.32 -3.81
CA MET A 113 -12.01 -9.41 -3.86
C MET A 113 -12.48 -7.99 -4.18
N LEU A 114 -12.01 -7.00 -3.42
CA LEU A 114 -12.28 -5.59 -3.67
C LEU A 114 -10.96 -4.81 -3.69
N ALA A 115 -10.64 -4.19 -4.82
CA ALA A 115 -9.43 -3.38 -4.96
C ALA A 115 -9.69 -1.92 -4.55
N ILE A 116 -8.84 -1.36 -3.70
CA ILE A 116 -8.83 0.05 -3.34
C ILE A 116 -7.82 0.81 -4.21
N LYS A 117 -7.92 2.14 -4.22
CA LYS A 117 -6.89 3.04 -4.73
C LYS A 117 -5.53 2.79 -4.04
N ARG A 118 -4.45 3.27 -4.66
CA ARG A 118 -3.09 3.12 -4.11
C ARG A 118 -2.93 4.05 -2.89
N CYS A 119 -2.36 3.53 -1.81
CA CYS A 119 -1.97 4.29 -0.62
C CYS A 119 -0.55 3.90 -0.19
N LYS A 120 0.10 4.77 0.58
CA LYS A 120 1.44 4.50 1.15
C LYS A 120 1.34 3.72 2.45
N HIS A 121 0.43 4.13 3.35
CA HIS A 121 0.17 3.49 4.63
C HIS A 121 -1.27 2.98 4.66
N PHE A 122 -1.43 1.72 5.08
CA PHE A 122 -2.72 1.05 5.16
C PHE A 122 -2.81 0.26 6.45
N GLU A 123 -3.91 0.44 7.15
CA GLU A 123 -4.19 -0.19 8.43
C GLU A 123 -5.57 -0.84 8.39
N LEU A 124 -5.68 -2.00 9.03
CA LEU A 124 -6.92 -2.75 9.09
C LEU A 124 -7.42 -2.81 10.54
N GLY A 125 -8.47 -2.05 10.83
CA GLY A 125 -9.07 -1.92 12.15
C GLY A 125 -8.22 -1.12 13.13
N GLY A 126 -7.58 -0.04 12.65
CA GLY A 126 -6.94 0.94 13.53
C GLY A 126 -7.98 1.81 14.25
N ASP A 127 -7.51 2.62 15.19
CA ASP A 127 -8.38 3.48 15.98
C ASP A 127 -9.05 4.56 15.13
N LYS A 128 -10.31 4.85 15.47
CA LYS A 128 -11.05 5.95 14.86
C LYS A 128 -10.53 7.26 15.43
N LYS A 129 -10.21 8.21 14.56
CA LYS A 129 -9.81 9.56 14.96
C LYS A 129 -10.95 10.20 15.77
N ARG A 130 -10.64 10.67 16.98
CA ARG A 130 -11.58 11.41 17.85
C ARG A 130 -11.67 12.86 17.38
N LYS A 131 -12.86 13.46 17.43
CA LYS A 131 -13.07 14.86 17.03
C LYS A 131 -12.70 15.78 18.20
N GLY A 132 -11.97 16.86 17.92
CA GLY A 132 -11.73 17.95 18.88
C GLY A 132 -10.75 17.67 20.03
N GLN A 133 -10.00 16.57 19.98
CA GLN A 133 -8.96 16.31 20.99
C GLN A 133 -7.68 17.07 20.65
N VAL A 134 -7.12 17.73 21.67
CA VAL A 134 -5.80 18.35 21.60
C VAL A 134 -4.77 17.23 21.52
N ILE A 135 -3.85 17.35 20.56
CA ILE A 135 -2.73 16.43 20.42
C ILE A 135 -1.76 16.72 21.56
N GLN A 136 -1.39 15.70 22.34
CA GLN A 136 -0.35 15.84 23.36
C GLN A 136 1.01 16.01 22.66
N PHE A 137 1.75 17.04 23.08
CA PHE A 137 3.10 17.35 22.61
C PHE A 137 4.15 16.56 23.38
#